data_AF-A0ABD2R797-F1
#
_entry.id   AF-A0ABD2R797-F1
#
_cell.length_a   1.000
_cell.length_b   1.000
_cell.length_c   1.000
_cell.angle_alpha   90.00
_cell.angle_beta   90.00
_cell.angle_gamma   90.00
#
_symmetry.space_group_name_H-M   'P 1'
#
loop_
_entity.id
_entity.type
_entity.pdbx_description
1 polymer ?
#
loop_
_entity_poly.entity_id
_entity_poly.type
_entity_poly.pdbx_seq_one_letter_code
_entity_poly.pdbx_strand_id
1 'polypeptide(L)'
;MSKNGGREEEDELKMEEEKKKYEVLMWGYLPGVLSHKSPLTSPVEVQLPENGIDVQSWKDVCGGGCGFAMAISAGSGKLITWGSADDQGQSYLTSGKHGETPEPFPLPTEDPIVKAAAGWAHCVSVTEKNDVYTWGWKECVPSSKVVANFASGGSFEGDAIRKESVSTDQESPQSQGSKPIGGSVAHQDNKKPEETAKRRRTMTAKQELESPPPADESLSAPPCIVELDPGVKIISVAAGGRHTLALSDVGQVWGWGYGGEGQLGLGSRIKIVASPHLIPCLDASSNGPDRSLGSPQGSITTGSQKRKALGSYIKSISCGGRHSAVITDTGVLLTFGWGLYGQCGLGNTNDVLRPTCVSSLLNTSIEAVAGGLWHSVCLCDHGRVYTFGGNQFGQLGLGTGTDHTETSPRLVDAPILENKNAKVVSCGARHSAIMTDDSKIYSWGWNKYGQLGLGDTIDRNDPCEVPTDDCMPKNVACGWWHTLLLAESRP
;
A
#
# COMPACT_ATOMS: atom_id res chain seq x y z
N MET A 1 37.54 55.02 -25.37
CA MET A 1 37.24 54.22 -24.15
C MET A 1 35.84 53.67 -24.30
N SER A 2 35.63 52.45 -23.77
CA SER A 2 34.34 51.74 -23.67
C SER A 2 33.89 50.92 -24.89
N LYS A 3 34.58 49.80 -25.11
CA LYS A 3 33.98 48.54 -25.58
C LYS A 3 34.61 47.41 -24.77
N ASN A 4 34.10 47.19 -23.55
CA ASN A 4 34.41 46.00 -22.75
C ASN A 4 33.38 45.70 -21.65
N GLY A 5 32.16 46.25 -21.72
CA GLY A 5 31.13 46.03 -20.69
C GLY A 5 30.13 44.92 -20.98
N GLY A 6 30.06 44.41 -22.21
CA GLY A 6 29.00 43.46 -22.63
C GLY A 6 29.35 41.98 -22.51
N ARG A 7 30.59 41.64 -22.13
CA ARG A 7 31.03 40.25 -22.00
C ARG A 7 31.14 39.79 -20.54
N GLU A 8 31.16 40.72 -19.60
CA GLU A 8 31.16 40.43 -18.16
C GLU A 8 29.71 40.27 -17.64
N GLU A 9 28.72 41.02 -18.17
CA GLU A 9 27.31 40.85 -17.78
C GLU A 9 26.63 39.58 -18.35
N GLU A 10 27.06 39.07 -19.52
CA GLU A 10 26.56 37.79 -20.06
C GLU A 10 27.23 36.56 -19.42
N ASP A 11 28.43 36.72 -18.85
CA ASP A 11 29.11 35.67 -18.08
C ASP A 11 28.71 35.71 -16.59
N GLU A 12 28.19 36.83 -16.06
CA GLU A 12 27.56 36.91 -14.72
C GLU A 12 26.14 36.35 -14.68
N LEU A 13 25.39 36.38 -15.79
CA LEU A 13 24.09 35.69 -15.92
C LEU A 13 24.22 34.17 -16.19
N LYS A 14 25.45 33.65 -16.19
CA LYS A 14 25.79 32.21 -16.20
C LYS A 14 26.42 31.73 -14.89
N MET A 15 26.39 32.55 -13.84
CA MET A 15 26.68 32.08 -12.48
C MET A 15 25.43 31.44 -11.87
N GLU A 16 25.51 30.11 -11.77
CA GLU A 16 24.78 29.26 -10.84
C GLU A 16 23.24 29.25 -10.99
N GLU A 17 22.78 28.59 -12.05
CA GLU A 17 21.65 27.67 -11.86
C GLU A 17 22.20 26.54 -10.96
N GLU A 18 22.27 26.79 -9.64
CA GLU A 18 22.54 25.75 -8.65
C GLU A 18 21.53 24.64 -8.95
N LYS A 19 22.03 23.53 -9.51
CA LYS A 19 21.20 22.35 -9.72
C LYS A 19 20.66 21.96 -8.35
N LYS A 20 19.38 22.27 -8.12
CA LYS A 20 18.64 21.91 -6.90
C LYS A 20 18.93 20.45 -6.58
N LYS A 21 19.70 20.21 -5.52
CA LYS A 21 20.06 18.86 -5.11
C LYS A 21 18.88 18.29 -4.34
N TYR A 22 18.30 17.21 -4.86
CA TYR A 22 17.28 16.46 -4.15
C TYR A 22 17.92 15.28 -3.42
N GLU A 23 17.48 15.06 -2.20
CA GLU A 23 17.93 13.98 -1.33
C GLU A 23 16.74 13.16 -0.84
N VAL A 24 17.02 11.93 -0.43
CA VAL A 24 16.03 11.06 0.23
C VAL A 24 16.52 10.79 1.64
N LEU A 25 15.71 11.12 2.63
CA LEU A 25 15.91 10.68 4.01
C LEU A 25 15.01 9.47 4.29
N MET A 26 15.48 8.58 5.16
CA MET A 26 14.72 7.43 5.63
C MET A 26 14.88 7.25 7.13
N TRP A 27 13.83 6.71 7.76
CA TRP A 27 13.86 6.29 9.16
C TRP A 27 12.81 5.21 9.40
N GLY A 28 12.93 4.47 10.51
CA GLY A 28 12.15 3.28 10.78
C GLY A 28 12.94 1.98 10.58
N TYR A 29 12.22 0.87 10.41
CA TYR A 29 12.82 -0.43 10.16
C TYR A 29 12.87 -0.75 8.67
N LEU A 30 14.08 -0.70 8.12
CA LEU A 30 14.41 -1.17 6.78
C LEU A 30 15.49 -2.27 6.90
N PRO A 31 15.10 -3.54 7.05
CA PRO A 31 16.06 -4.62 7.15
C PRO A 31 16.87 -4.65 5.86
N GLY A 32 18.18 -4.80 5.99
CA GLY A 32 19.09 -4.69 4.87
C GLY A 32 19.76 -3.34 4.77
N VAL A 33 19.24 -2.23 5.31
CA VAL A 33 19.93 -0.91 5.22
C VAL A 33 21.19 -0.82 6.09
N LEU A 34 21.16 -1.47 7.26
CA LEU A 34 22.28 -1.53 8.18
C LEU A 34 22.71 -2.98 8.38
N SER A 35 24.03 -3.21 8.48
CA SER A 35 24.63 -4.52 8.71
C SER A 35 24.11 -5.23 9.97
N HIS A 36 23.75 -4.47 11.00
CA HIS A 36 23.20 -4.95 12.26
C HIS A 36 21.65 -4.92 12.31
N LYS A 37 21.00 -4.51 11.21
CA LYS A 37 19.53 -4.48 11.04
C LYS A 37 18.80 -3.77 12.18
N SER A 38 19.39 -2.71 12.75
CA SER A 38 18.66 -1.91 13.74
C SER A 38 17.69 -0.95 13.05
N PRO A 39 16.60 -0.56 13.73
CA PRO A 39 15.75 0.52 13.26
C PRO A 39 16.45 1.88 13.39
N LEU A 40 16.18 2.76 12.44
CA LEU A 40 16.61 4.16 12.43
C LEU A 40 15.58 5.01 13.18
N THR A 41 15.96 5.65 14.29
CA THR A 41 15.01 6.44 15.11
C THR A 41 14.88 7.90 14.71
N SER A 42 15.80 8.39 13.87
CA SER A 42 15.81 9.75 13.33
C SER A 42 16.03 9.71 11.81
N PRO A 43 15.66 10.76 11.06
CA PRO A 43 15.95 10.84 9.63
C PRO A 43 17.43 10.66 9.32
N VAL A 44 17.74 9.77 8.37
CA VAL A 44 19.10 9.52 7.86
C VAL A 44 19.09 9.56 6.35
N GLU A 45 20.09 10.20 5.75
CA GLU A 45 20.25 10.29 4.30
C GLU A 45 20.51 8.91 3.67
N VAL A 46 19.80 8.62 2.58
CA VAL A 46 20.02 7.44 1.76
C VAL A 46 21.29 7.63 0.95
N GLN A 47 22.32 6.84 1.25
CA GLN A 47 23.60 6.87 0.55
C GLN A 47 23.49 6.24 -0.84
N LEU A 48 23.98 6.91 -1.87
CA LEU A 48 24.03 6.41 -3.25
C LEU A 48 25.37 5.68 -3.51
N PRO A 49 25.41 4.64 -4.35
CA PRO A 49 26.65 4.00 -4.74
C PRO A 49 27.55 4.94 -5.56
N GLU A 50 28.86 4.89 -5.33
CA GLU A 50 29.87 5.69 -6.04
C GLU A 50 29.93 5.42 -7.56
N ASN A 51 29.42 4.27 -8.02
CA ASN A 51 29.48 3.83 -9.41
C ASN A 51 28.12 3.95 -10.14
N GLY A 52 27.91 5.08 -10.80
CA GLY A 52 27.20 5.12 -12.09
C GLY A 52 25.66 5.12 -12.09
N ILE A 53 24.97 5.28 -10.95
CA ILE A 53 23.56 5.68 -11.00
C ILE A 53 23.53 7.20 -11.16
N ASP A 54 23.13 7.69 -12.33
CA ASP A 54 22.88 9.11 -12.57
C ASP A 54 21.61 9.57 -11.84
N VAL A 55 21.66 9.57 -10.50
CA VAL A 55 20.62 10.10 -9.61
C VAL A 55 21.00 11.54 -9.25
N GLN A 56 21.17 12.40 -10.25
CA GLN A 56 21.35 13.84 -9.98
C GLN A 56 20.13 14.43 -9.25
N SER A 57 18.99 13.73 -9.23
CA SER A 57 17.83 14.02 -8.38
C SER A 57 16.84 12.86 -8.36
N TRP A 58 16.06 12.77 -7.28
CA TRP A 58 14.95 11.84 -7.11
C TRP A 58 13.64 12.50 -7.55
N LYS A 59 12.76 11.77 -8.25
CA LYS A 59 11.45 12.26 -8.72
C LYS A 59 10.32 11.91 -7.77
N ASP A 60 10.32 10.68 -7.25
CA ASP A 60 9.27 10.16 -6.39
C ASP A 60 9.83 9.03 -5.51
N VAL A 61 9.18 8.78 -4.38
CA VAL A 61 9.54 7.73 -3.41
C VAL A 61 8.31 6.97 -2.95
N CYS A 62 8.45 5.68 -2.68
CA CYS A 62 7.40 4.87 -2.06
C CYS A 62 7.99 3.80 -1.13
N GLY A 63 7.33 3.56 -0.01
CA GLY A 63 7.74 2.56 0.98
C GLY A 63 6.96 1.26 0.83
N GLY A 64 7.65 0.12 0.99
CA GLY A 64 7.07 -1.22 0.93
C GLY A 64 6.73 -1.81 2.30
N GLY A 65 6.13 -3.01 2.28
CA GLY A 65 5.64 -3.66 3.49
C GLY A 65 6.69 -4.31 4.39
N CYS A 66 7.70 -4.95 3.81
CA CYS A 66 8.72 -5.68 4.58
C CYS A 66 9.94 -4.81 4.97
N GLY A 67 9.83 -3.48 4.84
CA GLY A 67 10.95 -2.58 5.10
C GLY A 67 11.90 -2.41 3.91
N PHE A 68 11.42 -2.67 2.70
CA PHE A 68 12.07 -2.23 1.48
C PHE A 68 11.48 -0.90 1.01
N ALA A 69 12.22 -0.18 0.17
CA ALA A 69 11.81 1.10 -0.39
C ALA A 69 12.13 1.16 -1.89
N MET A 70 11.40 2.01 -2.61
CA MET A 70 11.65 2.29 -4.01
C MET A 70 11.64 3.79 -4.28
N ALA A 71 12.40 4.21 -5.28
CA ALA A 71 12.42 5.57 -5.76
C ALA A 71 12.58 5.61 -7.29
N ILE A 72 12.16 6.71 -7.90
CA ILE A 72 12.31 6.95 -9.34
C ILE A 72 13.39 8.01 -9.53
N SER A 73 14.42 7.71 -10.32
CA SER A 73 15.44 8.70 -10.68
C SER A 73 14.86 9.76 -11.63
N ALA A 74 15.12 11.04 -11.39
CA ALA A 74 14.52 12.13 -12.16
C ALA A 74 15.05 12.25 -13.59
N GLY A 75 16.33 11.94 -13.82
CA GLY A 75 16.95 12.01 -15.14
C GLY A 75 16.59 10.82 -16.02
N SER A 76 16.86 9.59 -15.54
CA SER A 76 16.69 8.39 -16.35
C SER A 76 15.32 7.71 -16.22
N GLY A 77 14.51 8.10 -15.23
CA GLY A 77 13.25 7.42 -14.93
C GLY A 77 13.42 5.97 -14.47
N LYS A 78 14.63 5.53 -14.15
CA LYS A 78 14.88 4.17 -13.64
C LYS A 78 14.31 4.02 -12.24
N LEU A 79 13.76 2.83 -11.99
CA LEU A 79 13.33 2.39 -10.67
C LEU A 79 14.54 1.93 -9.87
N ILE A 80 14.75 2.55 -8.71
CA ILE A 80 15.80 2.21 -7.76
C ILE A 80 15.15 1.58 -6.53
N THR A 81 15.73 0.51 -5.99
CA THR A 81 15.19 -0.22 -4.85
C THR A 81 16.28 -0.52 -3.80
N TRP A 82 15.89 -0.56 -2.53
CA TRP A 82 16.79 -0.92 -1.41
C TRP A 82 15.99 -1.45 -0.21
N GLY A 83 16.71 -1.87 0.84
CA GLY A 83 16.15 -2.63 1.94
C GLY A 83 15.89 -4.08 1.53
N SER A 84 15.03 -4.77 2.27
CA SER A 84 14.82 -6.21 2.07
C SER A 84 13.38 -6.62 2.28
N ALA A 85 12.95 -7.63 1.52
CA ALA A 85 11.65 -8.27 1.69
C ALA A 85 11.67 -9.44 2.68
N ASP A 86 12.85 -9.93 3.04
CA ASP A 86 13.05 -10.99 4.02
C ASP A 86 14.19 -10.63 5.00
N ASP A 87 14.32 -11.40 6.07
CA ASP A 87 15.42 -11.22 7.01
C ASP A 87 16.75 -11.77 6.48
N GLN A 88 16.75 -12.47 5.34
CA GLN A 88 17.94 -13.12 4.76
C GLN A 88 18.61 -12.30 3.65
N GLY A 89 18.03 -11.17 3.25
CA GLY A 89 18.58 -10.29 2.22
C GLY A 89 18.34 -10.76 0.78
N GLN A 90 17.50 -11.78 0.56
CA GLN A 90 17.12 -12.27 -0.77
C GLN A 90 15.74 -11.74 -1.12
N SER A 91 15.69 -10.57 -1.74
CA SER A 91 14.43 -9.92 -2.04
C SER A 91 14.00 -10.19 -3.48
N TYR A 92 12.79 -10.72 -3.64
CA TYR A 92 12.11 -10.79 -4.94
C TYR A 92 11.46 -9.45 -5.33
N LEU A 93 11.46 -8.47 -4.43
CA LEU A 93 10.88 -7.14 -4.63
C LEU A 93 11.94 -6.07 -4.93
N THR A 94 13.20 -6.33 -4.60
CA THR A 94 14.31 -5.37 -4.74
C THR A 94 15.53 -6.01 -5.40
N SER A 95 16.39 -5.17 -5.98
CA SER A 95 17.71 -5.55 -6.47
C SER A 95 18.77 -5.45 -5.37
N GLY A 96 19.96 -6.00 -5.65
CA GLY A 96 21.12 -5.97 -4.76
C GLY A 96 21.35 -7.22 -3.93
N LYS A 97 22.63 -7.58 -3.77
CA LYS A 97 23.07 -8.53 -2.74
C LYS A 97 23.38 -7.71 -1.50
N HIS A 98 22.60 -7.90 -0.44
CA HIS A 98 22.64 -7.09 0.80
C HIS A 98 22.05 -5.69 0.57
N GLY A 99 20.75 -5.53 0.86
CA GLY A 99 19.94 -4.32 0.64
C GLY A 99 20.34 -3.05 1.42
N GLU A 100 21.64 -2.82 1.59
CA GLU A 100 22.26 -1.68 2.26
C GLU A 100 22.29 -0.46 1.33
N THR A 101 22.47 -0.71 0.04
CA THR A 101 22.68 0.34 -0.97
C THR A 101 21.55 0.32 -2.02
N PRO A 102 20.99 1.48 -2.41
CA PRO A 102 20.07 1.60 -3.54
C PRO A 102 20.69 1.14 -4.86
N GLU A 103 19.96 0.25 -5.54
CA GLU A 103 20.35 -0.29 -6.84
C GLU A 103 19.21 -0.20 -7.86
N PRO A 104 19.51 -0.05 -9.17
CA PRO A 104 18.50 -0.12 -10.21
C PRO A 104 17.82 -1.49 -10.21
N PHE A 105 16.49 -1.50 -10.29
CA PHE A 105 15.71 -2.72 -10.41
C PHE A 105 15.55 -3.10 -11.89
N PRO A 106 15.85 -4.35 -12.29
CA PRO A 106 15.90 -4.76 -13.69
C PRO A 106 14.49 -5.05 -14.23
N LEU A 107 13.70 -4.01 -14.51
CA LEU A 107 12.45 -4.17 -15.25
C LEU A 107 12.75 -4.53 -16.72
N PRO A 108 11.92 -5.36 -17.37
CA PRO A 108 12.10 -5.75 -18.78
C PRO A 108 11.59 -4.64 -19.72
N THR A 109 12.08 -3.41 -19.52
CA THR A 109 11.82 -2.22 -20.32
C THR A 109 12.93 -1.19 -20.13
N GLU A 110 13.18 -0.41 -21.17
CA GLU A 110 14.04 0.78 -21.11
C GLU A 110 13.22 2.07 -21.00
N ASP A 111 11.88 1.97 -21.04
CA ASP A 111 11.01 3.14 -20.96
C ASP A 111 11.01 3.74 -19.53
N PRO A 112 11.10 5.08 -19.40
CA PRO A 112 11.12 5.73 -18.10
C PRO A 112 9.87 5.40 -17.26
N ILE A 113 10.07 5.11 -15.97
CA ILE A 113 9.00 4.91 -15.01
C ILE A 113 8.46 6.27 -14.57
N VAL A 114 7.14 6.44 -14.63
CA VAL A 114 6.46 7.67 -14.21
C VAL A 114 5.82 7.54 -12.84
N LYS A 115 5.35 6.33 -12.49
CA LYS A 115 4.73 6.01 -11.21
C LYS A 115 5.05 4.59 -10.78
N ALA A 116 5.21 4.39 -9.47
CA ALA A 116 5.37 3.09 -8.87
C ALA A 116 4.69 3.06 -7.50
N ALA A 117 4.25 1.87 -7.08
CA ALA A 117 3.69 1.64 -5.76
C ALA A 117 4.17 0.28 -5.23
N ALA A 118 4.43 0.23 -3.93
CA ALA A 118 4.81 -0.98 -3.22
C ALA A 118 3.70 -1.36 -2.22
N GLY A 119 3.32 -2.64 -2.26
CA GLY A 119 2.43 -3.25 -1.30
C GLY A 119 3.18 -4.03 -0.23
N TRP A 120 2.47 -4.95 0.42
CA TRP A 120 3.12 -5.91 1.32
C TRP A 120 3.81 -7.03 0.55
N ALA A 121 3.14 -7.57 -0.46
CA ALA A 121 3.57 -8.78 -1.15
C ALA A 121 4.08 -8.54 -2.58
N HIS A 122 3.90 -7.34 -3.12
CA HIS A 122 4.15 -7.05 -4.53
C HIS A 122 4.41 -5.58 -4.79
N CYS A 123 4.89 -5.29 -5.98
CA CYS A 123 5.08 -3.95 -6.51
C CYS A 123 4.40 -3.82 -7.87
N VAL A 124 4.12 -2.58 -8.24
CA VAL A 124 3.54 -2.20 -9.53
C VAL A 124 4.17 -0.90 -10.00
N SER A 125 4.37 -0.76 -11.31
CA SER A 125 4.89 0.45 -11.93
C SER A 125 4.23 0.73 -13.28
N VAL A 126 4.29 1.99 -13.71
CA VAL A 126 3.78 2.48 -14.99
C VAL A 126 4.88 3.23 -15.71
N THR A 127 5.08 2.94 -16.99
CA THR A 127 6.05 3.63 -17.85
C THR A 127 5.45 4.89 -18.51
N GLU A 128 6.28 5.72 -19.13
CA GLU A 128 5.83 6.85 -19.96
C GLU A 128 4.93 6.44 -21.13
N LYS A 129 5.03 5.19 -21.60
CA LYS A 129 4.16 4.61 -22.63
C LYS A 129 2.87 4.02 -22.08
N ASN A 130 2.60 4.21 -20.79
CA ASN A 130 1.46 3.66 -20.06
C ASN A 130 1.48 2.13 -19.92
N ASP A 131 2.62 1.46 -20.17
CA ASP A 131 2.79 0.04 -19.90
C ASP A 131 2.83 -0.19 -18.38
N VAL A 132 2.12 -1.21 -17.92
CA VAL A 132 2.03 -1.56 -16.50
C VAL A 132 2.83 -2.82 -16.22
N TYR A 133 3.78 -2.73 -15.30
CA TYR A 133 4.56 -3.88 -14.82
C TYR A 133 4.24 -4.20 -13.37
N THR A 134 4.15 -5.48 -13.03
CA THR A 134 3.97 -5.95 -11.65
C THR A 134 4.80 -7.19 -11.36
N TRP A 135 5.29 -7.31 -10.13
CA TRP A 135 6.12 -8.40 -9.64
C TRP A 135 5.88 -8.59 -8.14
N GLY A 136 6.18 -9.78 -7.62
CA GLY A 136 5.88 -10.10 -6.23
C GLY A 136 5.26 -11.48 -6.09
N TRP A 137 4.48 -11.69 -5.02
CA TRP A 137 3.78 -12.95 -4.83
C TRP A 137 2.89 -13.27 -6.02
N LYS A 138 2.92 -14.54 -6.47
CA LYS A 138 2.16 -15.02 -7.64
C LYS A 138 0.67 -14.65 -7.59
N GLU A 139 0.06 -14.65 -6.41
CA GLU A 139 -1.36 -14.30 -6.26
C GLU A 139 -1.68 -12.81 -6.47
N CYS A 140 -0.68 -11.94 -6.41
CA CYS A 140 -0.80 -10.50 -6.63
C CYS A 140 -0.46 -10.09 -8.07
N VAL A 141 0.19 -10.99 -8.82
CA VAL A 141 0.63 -10.77 -10.19
C VAL A 141 -0.40 -11.39 -11.15
N PRO A 142 -0.98 -10.62 -12.09
CA PRO A 142 -1.89 -11.16 -13.09
C PRO A 142 -1.24 -12.27 -13.89
N SER A 143 -2.00 -13.32 -14.15
CA SER A 143 -1.56 -14.39 -15.04
C SER A 143 -1.66 -13.92 -16.49
N SER A 144 -0.58 -13.40 -17.06
CA SER A 144 -0.41 -13.23 -18.52
C SER A 144 0.32 -14.45 -19.10
N LYS A 145 0.07 -14.79 -20.37
CA LYS A 145 0.75 -15.90 -21.05
C LYS A 145 2.26 -15.59 -21.07
N VAL A 146 3.04 -16.36 -20.33
CA VAL A 146 4.49 -16.15 -20.16
C VAL A 146 5.18 -15.99 -21.53
N VAL A 147 5.63 -14.78 -21.85
CA VAL A 147 6.62 -14.56 -22.91
C VAL A 147 7.97 -14.97 -22.32
N ALA A 148 8.28 -16.26 -22.41
CA ALA A 148 9.59 -16.77 -22.08
C ALA A 148 10.53 -16.48 -23.26
N ASN A 149 11.36 -15.45 -23.12
CA ASN A 149 12.66 -15.39 -23.78
C ASN A 149 13.69 -14.93 -22.75
N PHE A 150 14.00 -15.83 -21.81
CA PHE A 150 15.25 -15.76 -21.07
C PHE A 150 16.21 -16.78 -21.66
N ALA A 151 17.25 -16.26 -22.31
CA ALA A 151 18.40 -17.03 -22.74
C ALA A 151 19.27 -17.31 -21.51
N SER A 152 19.11 -18.49 -20.91
CA SER A 152 20.12 -19.08 -20.03
C SER A 152 20.71 -20.29 -20.75
N GLY A 153 21.95 -20.12 -21.22
CA GLY A 153 22.76 -21.20 -21.75
C GLY A 153 23.05 -22.24 -20.67
N GLY A 154 22.78 -23.50 -21.00
CA GLY A 154 23.03 -24.64 -20.14
C GLY A 154 22.55 -25.92 -20.82
N SER A 155 23.45 -26.54 -21.58
CA SER A 155 23.27 -27.81 -22.27
C SER A 155 22.94 -28.95 -21.30
N PHE A 156 21.84 -29.67 -21.54
CA PHE A 156 21.73 -31.10 -21.21
C PHE A 156 20.87 -31.83 -22.26
N GLU A 157 21.42 -32.91 -22.79
CA GLU A 157 20.89 -33.79 -23.83
C GLU A 157 19.77 -34.72 -23.31
N GLY A 158 18.90 -35.16 -24.25
CA GLY A 158 18.18 -36.45 -24.35
C GLY A 158 17.55 -37.08 -23.09
N ASP A 159 16.27 -37.42 -23.07
CA ASP A 159 15.70 -38.45 -23.95
C ASP A 159 14.17 -38.33 -24.13
N ALA A 160 13.71 -38.80 -25.28
CA ALA A 160 12.32 -38.85 -25.71
C ALA A 160 11.74 -40.27 -25.63
N ILE A 161 10.43 -40.40 -25.38
CA ILE A 161 9.47 -41.44 -25.84
C ILE A 161 8.05 -40.92 -25.43
N ARG A 162 7.21 -40.34 -26.32
CA ARG A 162 6.12 -40.92 -27.16
C ARG A 162 5.23 -41.95 -26.42
N LYS A 163 3.89 -42.04 -26.49
CA LYS A 163 2.76 -41.39 -27.20
C LYS A 163 1.46 -42.05 -26.65
N GLU A 164 0.33 -41.32 -26.64
CA GLU A 164 -1.11 -41.71 -26.90
C GLU A 164 -1.72 -43.00 -26.25
N SER A 165 -2.97 -43.12 -25.79
CA SER A 165 -4.32 -42.79 -26.33
C SER A 165 -5.42 -43.08 -25.26
N VAL A 166 -6.37 -42.19 -24.94
CA VAL A 166 -7.80 -42.10 -25.38
C VAL A 166 -8.81 -43.16 -24.84
N SER A 167 -9.82 -42.64 -24.09
CA SER A 167 -11.27 -43.00 -23.86
C SER A 167 -11.68 -44.45 -23.52
N THR A 168 -12.78 -44.81 -22.86
CA THR A 168 -14.14 -44.31 -22.49
C THR A 168 -14.61 -45.24 -21.33
N ASP A 169 -15.56 -45.02 -20.42
CA ASP A 169 -17.00 -44.77 -20.57
C ASP A 169 -17.67 -44.69 -19.17
N GLN A 170 -18.95 -44.30 -19.18
CA GLN A 170 -19.96 -44.17 -18.09
C GLN A 170 -20.09 -45.42 -17.18
N GLU A 171 -20.71 -45.43 -15.98
CA GLU A 171 -22.05 -44.96 -15.58
C GLU A 171 -22.22 -45.09 -14.03
N SER A 172 -23.15 -44.34 -13.41
CA SER A 172 -23.62 -44.53 -12.00
C SER A 172 -24.78 -45.54 -11.92
N PRO A 173 -25.20 -46.08 -10.74
CA PRO A 173 -26.12 -45.35 -9.84
C PRO A 173 -26.03 -45.67 -8.32
N GLN A 174 -26.81 -44.88 -7.56
CA GLN A 174 -27.01 -44.77 -6.10
C GLN A 174 -27.57 -46.04 -5.40
N SER A 175 -27.46 -46.12 -4.05
CA SER A 175 -28.57 -45.81 -3.12
C SER A 175 -28.47 -46.35 -1.66
N GLN A 176 -29.09 -45.58 -0.74
CA GLN A 176 -29.65 -45.88 0.61
C GLN A 176 -28.69 -46.29 1.76
N GLY A 177 -28.74 -45.81 3.02
CA GLY A 177 -29.67 -44.95 3.76
C GLY A 177 -30.06 -45.60 5.11
N SER A 178 -29.66 -45.05 6.28
CA SER A 178 -30.41 -45.07 7.57
C SER A 178 -29.62 -44.47 8.78
N LYS A 179 -30.32 -43.68 9.61
CA LYS A 179 -30.00 -43.27 11.01
C LYS A 179 -30.95 -44.07 11.98
N PRO A 180 -31.20 -43.82 13.32
CA PRO A 180 -30.81 -42.68 14.20
C PRO A 180 -30.71 -42.92 15.78
N ILE A 181 -30.50 -41.80 16.53
CA ILE A 181 -30.94 -41.36 17.92
C ILE A 181 -30.19 -41.72 19.24
N GLY A 182 -29.85 -40.65 20.01
CA GLY A 182 -30.10 -40.43 21.46
C GLY A 182 -28.88 -40.50 22.41
N GLY A 183 -28.62 -39.66 23.43
CA GLY A 183 -29.25 -38.46 24.04
C GLY A 183 -28.63 -38.19 25.45
N SER A 184 -28.51 -36.91 25.85
CA SER A 184 -28.51 -36.29 27.23
C SER A 184 -27.49 -36.71 28.32
N VAL A 185 -27.12 -35.99 29.43
CA VAL A 185 -27.00 -34.59 29.94
C VAL A 185 -26.47 -34.67 31.42
N ALA A 186 -25.61 -33.71 31.86
CA ALA A 186 -25.44 -33.07 33.21
C ALA A 186 -24.50 -33.52 34.38
N HIS A 187 -24.06 -32.46 35.10
CA HIS A 187 -23.55 -32.21 36.49
C HIS A 187 -22.05 -32.38 36.84
N GLN A 188 -21.30 -31.29 37.17
CA GLN A 188 -21.02 -30.62 38.49
C GLN A 188 -20.22 -31.53 39.46
N ASP A 189 -19.11 -31.15 40.14
CA ASP A 189 -18.88 -29.96 40.98
C ASP A 189 -17.40 -29.78 41.44
N ASN A 190 -17.12 -28.59 41.99
CA ASN A 190 -15.95 -27.94 42.66
C ASN A 190 -14.81 -28.73 43.38
N LYS A 191 -13.54 -28.21 43.28
CA LYS A 191 -12.72 -27.58 44.37
C LYS A 191 -11.22 -27.33 44.00
N LYS A 192 -10.71 -26.14 44.37
CA LYS A 192 -9.28 -25.70 44.51
C LYS A 192 -8.69 -26.16 45.88
N PRO A 193 -7.44 -25.81 46.28
CA PRO A 193 -6.14 -25.70 45.58
C PRO A 193 -4.98 -26.41 46.36
N GLU A 194 -3.79 -26.61 45.79
CA GLU A 194 -2.50 -26.40 46.51
C GLU A 194 -1.26 -26.58 45.61
N GLU A 195 -0.26 -25.73 45.86
CA GLU A 195 1.07 -25.72 45.26
C GLU A 195 1.86 -27.00 45.57
N THR A 196 2.78 -27.40 44.67
CA THR A 196 4.20 -27.56 45.04
C THR A 196 5.08 -27.89 43.83
N ALA A 197 6.28 -27.34 43.89
CA ALA A 197 7.35 -27.31 42.91
C ALA A 197 7.67 -28.65 42.21
N LYS A 198 7.89 -28.58 40.89
CA LYS A 198 8.57 -29.65 40.13
C LYS A 198 9.92 -29.20 39.59
N ARG A 199 10.95 -29.82 40.17
CA ARG A 199 12.33 -29.90 39.68
C ARG A 199 12.40 -30.53 38.28
N ARG A 200 13.27 -29.92 37.50
CA ARG A 200 13.93 -30.34 36.25
C ARG A 200 14.32 -31.83 36.20
N ARG A 201 14.00 -32.52 35.10
CA ARG A 201 14.73 -33.69 34.59
C ARG A 201 14.59 -33.79 33.07
N THR A 202 15.73 -33.70 32.40
CA THR A 202 15.96 -33.89 30.97
C THR A 202 15.89 -35.38 30.61
N MET A 203 15.26 -35.75 29.49
CA MET A 203 15.55 -37.01 28.79
C MET A 203 15.57 -36.79 27.27
N THR A 204 16.62 -37.36 26.69
CA THR A 204 17.06 -37.39 25.30
C THR A 204 16.11 -38.23 24.42
N ALA A 205 15.71 -37.72 23.26
CA ALA A 205 15.02 -38.48 22.22
C ALA A 205 15.93 -38.66 21.01
N LYS A 206 16.03 -39.91 20.54
CA LYS A 206 16.80 -40.34 19.36
C LYS A 206 16.19 -39.76 18.08
N GLN A 207 17.08 -39.39 17.16
CA GLN A 207 16.80 -39.00 15.77
C GLN A 207 16.23 -40.19 14.97
N GLU A 208 15.10 -39.96 14.31
CA GLU A 208 14.77 -40.59 13.03
C GLU A 208 14.62 -39.48 11.99
N LEU A 209 15.32 -39.67 10.87
CA LEU A 209 15.53 -38.71 9.80
C LEU A 209 14.35 -38.77 8.83
N GLU A 210 13.32 -37.94 9.01
CA GLU A 210 12.35 -37.68 7.95
C GLU A 210 12.95 -36.71 6.93
N SER A 211 13.01 -37.16 5.68
CA SER A 211 13.41 -36.36 4.52
C SER A 211 12.47 -35.15 4.36
N PRO A 212 13.00 -33.94 4.08
CA PRO A 212 12.16 -32.79 3.83
C PRO A 212 11.30 -33.00 2.57
N PRO A 213 10.07 -32.44 2.53
CA PRO A 213 9.26 -32.45 1.32
C PRO A 213 10.01 -31.75 0.17
N PRO A 214 9.76 -32.15 -1.10
CA PRO A 214 10.48 -31.61 -2.24
C PRO A 214 10.27 -30.10 -2.38
N ALA A 215 11.33 -29.43 -2.84
CA ALA A 215 11.53 -28.00 -2.83
C ALA A 215 10.39 -27.15 -3.43
N ASP A 216 10.09 -26.09 -2.70
CA ASP A 216 9.28 -24.90 -2.95
C ASP A 216 8.98 -24.58 -4.44
N GLU A 217 7.71 -24.67 -4.85
CA GLU A 217 7.23 -23.91 -6.00
C GLU A 217 7.35 -22.43 -5.63
N SER A 218 8.40 -21.73 -6.12
CA SER A 218 8.64 -20.30 -5.86
C SER A 218 7.34 -19.50 -5.73
N LEU A 219 7.01 -19.02 -4.52
CA LEU A 219 5.79 -18.26 -4.24
C LEU A 219 5.77 -16.89 -4.94
N SER A 220 6.89 -16.50 -5.56
CA SER A 220 7.10 -15.23 -6.24
C SER A 220 7.05 -15.37 -7.76
N ALA A 221 6.64 -14.28 -8.42
CA ALA A 221 6.63 -14.08 -9.86
C ALA A 221 7.56 -12.91 -10.23
N PRO A 222 8.36 -13.06 -11.30
CA PRO A 222 9.22 -11.99 -11.81
C PRO A 222 8.37 -10.85 -12.40
N PRO A 223 8.99 -9.69 -12.72
CA PRO A 223 8.32 -8.62 -13.44
C PRO A 223 7.65 -9.09 -14.72
N CYS A 224 6.34 -8.89 -14.78
CA CYS A 224 5.54 -9.16 -15.97
C CYS A 224 4.77 -7.91 -16.39
N ILE A 225 4.53 -7.81 -17.70
CA ILE A 225 3.60 -6.82 -18.24
C ILE A 225 2.16 -7.26 -17.97
N VAL A 226 1.33 -6.31 -17.56
CA VAL A 226 -0.09 -6.52 -17.30
C VAL A 226 -0.86 -6.25 -18.59
N GLU A 227 -1.56 -7.27 -19.08
CA GLU A 227 -2.43 -7.15 -20.24
C GLU A 227 -3.76 -6.49 -19.82
N LEU A 228 -4.03 -5.31 -20.37
CA LEU A 228 -5.28 -4.56 -20.22
C LEU A 228 -6.04 -4.54 -21.55
N ASP A 229 -7.32 -4.17 -21.49
CA ASP A 229 -8.14 -4.04 -22.69
C ASP A 229 -7.53 -3.01 -23.67
N PRO A 230 -7.63 -3.24 -25.00
CA PRO A 230 -7.06 -2.35 -25.99
C PRO A 230 -7.52 -0.89 -25.82
N GLY A 231 -6.56 0.04 -25.80
CA GLY A 231 -6.84 1.48 -25.66
C GLY A 231 -6.91 2.00 -24.23
N VAL A 232 -6.83 1.13 -23.22
CA VAL A 232 -6.70 1.55 -21.82
C VAL A 232 -5.30 2.10 -21.57
N LYS A 233 -5.20 3.36 -21.13
CA LYS A 233 -3.93 3.99 -20.76
C LYS A 233 -3.90 4.23 -19.26
N ILE A 234 -3.03 3.54 -18.53
CA ILE A 234 -2.89 3.71 -17.09
C ILE A 234 -1.96 4.89 -16.79
N ILE A 235 -2.37 5.75 -15.87
CA ILE A 235 -1.62 6.96 -15.44
C ILE A 235 -1.21 6.92 -13.97
N SER A 236 -1.83 6.05 -13.16
CA SER A 236 -1.52 5.91 -11.74
C SER A 236 -1.82 4.50 -11.24
N VAL A 237 -1.11 4.08 -10.20
CA VAL A 237 -1.21 2.76 -9.58
C VAL A 237 -1.12 2.86 -8.06
N ALA A 238 -1.80 1.96 -7.36
CA ALA A 238 -1.73 1.81 -5.91
C ALA A 238 -1.68 0.34 -5.52
N ALA A 239 -0.79 -0.03 -4.61
CA ALA A 239 -0.61 -1.39 -4.13
C ALA A 239 -1.00 -1.50 -2.65
N GLY A 240 -1.88 -2.44 -2.33
CA GLY A 240 -2.29 -2.74 -0.97
C GLY A 240 -1.51 -3.90 -0.36
N GLY A 241 -2.12 -4.61 0.60
CA GLY A 241 -1.49 -5.81 1.13
C GLY A 241 -1.22 -6.86 0.05
N ARG A 242 -2.25 -7.20 -0.73
CA ARG A 242 -2.18 -8.26 -1.75
C ARG A 242 -3.05 -7.98 -2.99
N HIS A 243 -3.37 -6.71 -3.21
CA HIS A 243 -4.22 -6.27 -4.31
C HIS A 243 -3.66 -4.99 -4.93
N THR A 244 -4.05 -4.73 -6.17
CA THR A 244 -3.64 -3.54 -6.91
C THR A 244 -4.85 -2.81 -7.42
N LEU A 245 -4.78 -1.49 -7.43
CA LEU A 245 -5.64 -0.61 -8.21
C LEU A 245 -4.80 0.11 -9.27
N ALA A 246 -5.36 0.29 -10.45
CA ALA A 246 -4.79 1.07 -11.55
C ALA A 246 -5.84 2.06 -12.08
N LEU A 247 -5.44 3.30 -12.28
CA LEU A 247 -6.30 4.39 -12.76
C LEU A 247 -5.94 4.74 -14.20
N SER A 248 -6.94 4.75 -15.08
CA SER A 248 -6.75 5.18 -16.47
C SER A 248 -6.83 6.70 -16.66
N ASP A 249 -6.36 7.17 -17.80
CA ASP A 249 -6.44 8.57 -18.25
C ASP A 249 -7.88 9.10 -18.38
N VAL A 250 -8.84 8.21 -18.64
CA VAL A 250 -10.29 8.51 -18.66
C VAL A 250 -10.97 8.33 -17.30
N GLY A 251 -10.21 8.06 -16.24
CA GLY A 251 -10.69 7.94 -14.87
C GLY A 251 -11.50 6.68 -14.57
N GLN A 252 -11.20 5.57 -15.28
CA GLN A 252 -11.66 4.23 -14.94
C GLN A 252 -10.67 3.56 -13.98
N VAL A 253 -11.19 2.75 -13.05
CA VAL A 253 -10.37 2.03 -12.08
C VAL A 253 -10.39 0.55 -12.39
N TRP A 254 -9.21 -0.04 -12.50
CA TRP A 254 -8.99 -1.46 -12.70
C TRP A 254 -8.37 -2.06 -11.44
N GLY A 255 -8.66 -3.32 -11.14
CA GLY A 255 -8.03 -4.01 -10.01
C GLY A 255 -7.84 -5.50 -10.20
N TRP A 256 -6.86 -6.04 -9.49
CA TRP A 256 -6.48 -7.46 -9.50
C TRP A 256 -5.80 -7.87 -8.19
N GLY A 257 -5.56 -9.16 -8.02
CA GLY A 257 -4.97 -9.76 -6.83
C GLY A 257 -6.03 -10.32 -5.88
N TYR A 258 -5.76 -10.29 -4.57
CA TYR A 258 -6.66 -10.84 -3.56
C TYR A 258 -7.90 -9.94 -3.35
N GLY A 259 -9.10 -10.53 -3.44
CA GLY A 259 -10.39 -9.83 -3.30
C GLY A 259 -11.34 -10.42 -2.26
N GLY A 260 -10.89 -11.39 -1.45
CA GLY A 260 -11.76 -12.17 -0.55
C GLY A 260 -12.48 -11.36 0.54
N GLU A 261 -12.00 -10.16 0.84
CA GLU A 261 -12.57 -9.23 1.81
C GLU A 261 -13.26 -8.03 1.15
N GLY A 262 -13.37 -8.04 -0.19
CA GLY A 262 -14.01 -6.98 -0.96
C GLY A 262 -13.08 -5.81 -1.32
N GLN A 263 -11.77 -5.90 -1.08
CA GLN A 263 -10.80 -4.81 -1.36
C GLN A 263 -10.70 -4.42 -2.85
N LEU A 264 -11.28 -5.22 -3.74
CA LEU A 264 -11.41 -4.93 -5.17
C LEU A 264 -12.78 -4.35 -5.55
N GLY A 265 -13.75 -4.26 -4.64
CA GLY A 265 -15.01 -3.54 -4.89
C GLY A 265 -15.94 -4.18 -5.94
N LEU A 266 -15.75 -5.46 -6.26
CA LEU A 266 -16.48 -6.17 -7.32
C LEU A 266 -17.88 -6.66 -6.91
N GLY A 267 -18.36 -6.30 -5.72
CA GLY A 267 -19.65 -6.74 -5.18
C GLY A 267 -19.70 -8.20 -4.73
N SER A 268 -18.56 -8.89 -4.73
CA SER A 268 -18.44 -10.31 -4.39
C SER A 268 -17.12 -10.60 -3.68
N ARG A 269 -17.06 -11.72 -2.96
CA ARG A 269 -15.86 -12.18 -2.23
C ARG A 269 -15.02 -13.13 -3.08
N ILE A 270 -14.69 -12.70 -4.29
CA ILE A 270 -13.80 -13.46 -5.17
C ILE A 270 -12.41 -13.47 -4.55
N LYS A 271 -11.92 -14.66 -4.18
CA LYS A 271 -10.67 -14.78 -3.43
C LYS A 271 -9.48 -14.19 -4.19
N ILE A 272 -9.30 -14.56 -5.46
CA ILE A 272 -8.20 -14.11 -6.32
C ILE A 272 -8.78 -13.68 -7.66
N VAL A 273 -8.39 -12.51 -8.11
CA VAL A 273 -8.72 -11.92 -9.40
C VAL A 273 -7.43 -11.89 -10.21
N ALA A 274 -7.24 -12.89 -11.08
CA ALA A 274 -5.97 -13.17 -11.76
C ALA A 274 -5.73 -12.35 -13.04
N SER A 275 -6.67 -11.49 -13.44
CA SER A 275 -6.53 -10.54 -14.54
C SER A 275 -7.09 -9.18 -14.12
N PRO A 276 -6.69 -8.06 -14.73
CA PRO A 276 -7.29 -6.76 -14.44
C PRO A 276 -8.81 -6.77 -14.68
N HIS A 277 -9.57 -6.29 -13.70
CA HIS A 277 -11.02 -6.15 -13.81
C HIS A 277 -11.44 -4.71 -13.55
N LEU A 278 -12.40 -4.22 -14.35
CA LEU A 278 -13.00 -2.90 -14.15
C LEU A 278 -13.81 -2.87 -12.85
N ILE A 279 -13.51 -1.90 -11.99
CA ILE A 279 -14.20 -1.70 -10.71
C ILE A 279 -15.38 -0.73 -10.92
N PRO A 280 -16.60 -1.10 -10.52
CA PRO A 280 -17.80 -0.28 -10.74
C PRO A 280 -17.92 0.86 -9.72
N CYS A 281 -17.03 1.85 -9.79
CA CYS A 281 -16.98 2.95 -8.81
C CYS A 281 -18.17 3.90 -8.88
N LEU A 282 -18.66 4.22 -10.08
CA LEU A 282 -19.68 5.24 -10.31
C LEU A 282 -21.08 4.66 -10.61
N ASP A 283 -21.26 3.35 -10.43
CA ASP A 283 -22.55 2.70 -10.66
C ASP A 283 -23.62 3.19 -9.66
N ALA A 284 -24.73 3.71 -10.17
CA ALA A 284 -25.84 4.25 -9.38
C ALA A 284 -26.55 3.23 -8.45
N SER A 285 -26.18 1.94 -8.53
CA SER A 285 -26.72 0.86 -7.70
C SER A 285 -26.02 0.70 -6.33
N SER A 286 -24.97 1.48 -6.04
CA SER A 286 -24.23 1.46 -4.77
C SER A 286 -24.89 2.24 -3.62
N ASN A 287 -26.08 2.82 -3.85
CA ASN A 287 -26.93 3.30 -2.77
C ASN A 287 -27.43 2.08 -1.98
N GLY A 288 -27.09 1.98 -0.69
CA GLY A 288 -27.45 0.87 0.19
C GLY A 288 -28.95 0.51 0.19
N PRO A 289 -29.34 -0.60 0.84
CA PRO A 289 -30.68 -1.17 0.71
C PRO A 289 -31.71 -0.20 1.28
N ASP A 290 -32.44 0.49 0.40
CA ASP A 290 -33.73 1.03 0.74
C ASP A 290 -34.63 -0.18 1.00
N ARG A 291 -34.95 -0.45 2.26
CA ARG A 291 -35.91 -1.49 2.64
C ARG A 291 -37.24 -1.09 2.01
N SER A 292 -37.53 -1.65 0.84
CA SER A 292 -38.87 -1.67 0.28
C SER A 292 -39.76 -2.55 1.15
N LEU A 293 -40.29 -1.99 2.23
CA LEU A 293 -41.50 -2.47 2.88
C LEU A 293 -42.67 -1.73 2.24
N GLY A 294 -43.54 -2.50 1.60
CA GLY A 294 -44.64 -1.98 0.80
C GLY A 294 -45.71 -1.24 1.61
N SER A 295 -46.01 -0.03 1.11
CA SER A 295 -47.35 0.59 0.98
C SER A 295 -47.98 1.29 2.21
N PRO A 296 -49.02 2.14 2.02
CA PRO A 296 -48.85 3.52 1.53
C PRO A 296 -49.72 4.53 2.32
N GLN A 297 -49.25 5.72 2.68
CA GLN A 297 -50.14 6.88 2.81
C GLN A 297 -49.34 8.18 2.87
N GLY A 298 -49.85 9.20 2.19
CA GLY A 298 -49.08 10.34 1.71
C GLY A 298 -48.50 11.29 2.75
N SER A 299 -47.44 11.96 2.33
CA SER A 299 -47.13 13.31 2.77
C SER A 299 -46.24 13.96 1.71
N ILE A 300 -46.74 15.05 1.15
CA ILE A 300 -46.01 15.92 0.22
C ILE A 300 -45.00 16.70 1.08
N THR A 301 -43.72 16.37 0.98
CA THR A 301 -42.64 17.28 1.35
C THR A 301 -41.74 17.49 0.14
N THR A 302 -42.00 18.57 -0.57
CA THR A 302 -41.11 19.14 -1.58
C THR A 302 -39.86 19.69 -0.89
N GLY A 303 -38.88 18.81 -0.70
CA GLY A 303 -37.51 19.17 -0.38
C GLY A 303 -36.62 18.58 -1.46
N SER A 304 -36.43 19.30 -2.57
CA SER A 304 -35.42 18.96 -3.56
C SER A 304 -34.03 19.19 -2.94
N GLN A 305 -33.59 18.26 -2.08
CA GLN A 305 -32.17 18.17 -1.75
C GLN A 305 -31.47 17.82 -3.06
N LYS A 306 -30.79 18.82 -3.66
CA LYS A 306 -29.81 18.58 -4.72
C LYS A 306 -28.82 17.56 -4.17
N ARG A 307 -28.99 16.29 -4.51
CA ARG A 307 -27.96 15.27 -4.28
C ARG A 307 -26.71 15.79 -5.00
N LYS A 308 -25.64 16.06 -4.25
CA LYS A 308 -24.34 16.37 -4.85
C LYS A 308 -24.02 15.18 -5.75
N ALA A 309 -23.79 15.44 -7.04
CA ALA A 309 -23.46 14.38 -7.98
C ALA A 309 -22.18 13.70 -7.49
N LEU A 310 -22.12 12.36 -7.55
CA LEU A 310 -20.93 11.61 -7.14
C LEU A 310 -19.69 12.01 -7.95
N GLY A 311 -19.91 12.48 -9.17
CA GLY A 311 -18.85 12.79 -10.12
C GLY A 311 -19.08 12.10 -11.45
N SER A 312 -18.17 12.34 -12.39
CA SER A 312 -18.19 11.77 -13.73
C SER A 312 -17.03 10.80 -13.99
N TYR A 313 -15.92 10.93 -13.25
CA TYR A 313 -14.76 10.05 -13.35
C TYR A 313 -14.00 9.98 -12.02
N ILE A 314 -13.13 8.98 -11.89
CA ILE A 314 -12.25 8.86 -10.73
C ILE A 314 -10.98 9.68 -10.96
N LYS A 315 -10.65 10.56 -10.00
CA LYS A 315 -9.49 11.45 -10.02
C LYS A 315 -8.27 10.81 -9.34
N SER A 316 -8.47 10.00 -8.29
CA SER A 316 -7.39 9.41 -7.50
C SER A 316 -7.78 8.08 -6.86
N ILE A 317 -6.77 7.27 -6.55
CA ILE A 317 -6.87 5.92 -5.98
C ILE A 317 -5.90 5.76 -4.80
N SER A 318 -6.25 4.92 -3.82
CA SER A 318 -5.37 4.49 -2.74
C SER A 318 -5.73 3.09 -2.28
N CYS A 319 -4.71 2.33 -1.87
CA CYS A 319 -4.87 1.03 -1.24
C CYS A 319 -4.35 1.10 0.19
N GLY A 320 -5.08 0.50 1.13
CA GLY A 320 -4.56 0.13 2.43
C GLY A 320 -4.20 -1.35 2.47
N GLY A 321 -4.04 -1.89 3.68
CA GLY A 321 -3.68 -3.31 3.85
C GLY A 321 -4.73 -4.25 3.27
N ARG A 322 -6.02 -3.99 3.54
CA ARG A 322 -7.16 -4.85 3.13
C ARG A 322 -8.40 -4.06 2.71
N HIS A 323 -8.21 -2.78 2.41
CA HIS A 323 -9.26 -1.88 1.92
C HIS A 323 -8.69 -0.96 0.86
N SER A 324 -9.58 -0.23 0.21
CA SER A 324 -9.31 0.63 -0.91
C SER A 324 -10.16 1.89 -0.82
N ALA A 325 -9.65 2.95 -1.39
CA ALA A 325 -10.34 4.23 -1.50
C ALA A 325 -10.15 4.83 -2.88
N VAL A 326 -11.17 5.52 -3.36
CA VAL A 326 -11.10 6.31 -4.59
C VAL A 326 -11.75 7.67 -4.36
N ILE A 327 -11.24 8.68 -5.05
CA ILE A 327 -11.73 10.06 -5.01
C ILE A 327 -12.24 10.42 -6.40
N THR A 328 -13.46 10.94 -6.48
CA THR A 328 -14.04 11.39 -7.75
C THR A 328 -13.56 12.79 -8.13
N ASP A 329 -13.82 13.21 -9.37
CA ASP A 329 -13.58 14.57 -9.88
C ASP A 329 -14.25 15.68 -9.06
N THR A 330 -15.30 15.35 -8.29
CA THR A 330 -16.03 16.31 -7.43
C THR A 330 -15.59 16.27 -5.96
N GLY A 331 -14.51 15.54 -5.66
CA GLY A 331 -13.95 15.41 -4.31
C GLY A 331 -14.74 14.47 -3.40
N VAL A 332 -15.59 13.59 -3.96
CA VAL A 332 -16.33 12.58 -3.18
C VAL A 332 -15.43 11.39 -2.91
N LEU A 333 -15.36 10.97 -1.64
CA LEU A 333 -14.65 9.78 -1.21
C LEU A 333 -15.56 8.53 -1.26
N LEU A 334 -15.10 7.50 -1.97
CA LEU A 334 -15.68 6.16 -1.95
C LEU A 334 -14.67 5.19 -1.33
N THR A 335 -15.13 4.31 -0.44
CA THR A 335 -14.29 3.28 0.20
C THR A 335 -14.88 1.90 0.02
N PHE A 336 -14.03 0.87 0.01
CA PHE A 336 -14.43 -0.53 -0.09
C PHE A 336 -13.36 -1.48 0.47
N GLY A 337 -13.76 -2.69 0.82
CA GLY A 337 -12.91 -3.73 1.40
C GLY A 337 -13.24 -4.08 2.84
N TRP A 338 -12.25 -4.61 3.54
CA TRP A 338 -12.41 -5.12 4.89
C TRP A 338 -12.79 -4.00 5.87
N GLY A 339 -13.83 -4.24 6.67
CA GLY A 339 -14.45 -3.19 7.51
C GLY A 339 -14.20 -3.32 9.00
N LEU A 340 -13.53 -4.38 9.49
CA LEU A 340 -13.56 -4.77 10.91
C LEU A 340 -13.14 -3.65 11.89
N TYR A 341 -12.23 -2.77 11.49
CA TYR A 341 -11.75 -1.67 12.32
C TYR A 341 -12.40 -0.33 11.98
N GLY A 342 -13.42 -0.29 11.12
CA GLY A 342 -14.06 0.95 10.68
C GLY A 342 -13.26 1.73 9.65
N GLN A 343 -12.23 1.13 9.02
CA GLN A 343 -11.34 1.80 8.05
C GLN A 343 -12.03 2.24 6.74
N CYS A 344 -13.30 1.86 6.55
CA CYS A 344 -14.16 2.37 5.47
C CYS A 344 -14.96 3.63 5.87
N GLY A 345 -15.00 4.02 7.15
CA GLY A 345 -15.60 5.30 7.56
C GLY A 345 -17.14 5.40 7.40
N LEU A 346 -17.84 4.26 7.25
CA LEU A 346 -19.29 4.23 6.96
C LEU A 346 -20.17 4.14 8.23
N GLY A 347 -19.63 4.46 9.40
CA GLY A 347 -20.34 4.42 10.69
C GLY A 347 -20.57 3.00 11.24
N ASN A 348 -19.95 1.98 10.66
CA ASN A 348 -20.04 0.58 11.10
C ASN A 348 -18.75 -0.19 10.75
N THR A 349 -18.69 -1.47 11.12
CA THR A 349 -17.52 -2.35 10.93
C THR A 349 -17.74 -3.48 9.91
N ASN A 350 -18.77 -3.37 9.06
CA ASN A 350 -19.04 -4.38 8.03
C ASN A 350 -18.08 -4.21 6.85
N ASP A 351 -17.71 -5.34 6.22
CA ASP A 351 -17.00 -5.31 4.94
C ASP A 351 -17.85 -4.64 3.85
N VAL A 352 -17.18 -3.89 2.99
CA VAL A 352 -17.79 -3.07 1.96
C VAL A 352 -17.41 -3.63 0.60
N LEU A 353 -18.30 -4.44 0.02
CA LEU A 353 -17.96 -5.21 -1.18
C LEU A 353 -18.01 -4.40 -2.48
N ARG A 354 -18.56 -3.17 -2.47
CA ARG A 354 -18.60 -2.24 -3.61
C ARG A 354 -18.16 -0.86 -3.18
N PRO A 355 -17.54 -0.05 -4.06
CA PRO A 355 -17.22 1.34 -3.75
C PRO A 355 -18.46 2.06 -3.22
N THR A 356 -18.38 2.50 -1.97
CA THR A 356 -19.52 3.10 -1.25
C THR A 356 -19.13 4.47 -0.72
N CYS A 357 -20.02 5.43 -0.90
CA CYS A 357 -19.78 6.81 -0.49
C CYS A 357 -19.71 6.98 1.02
N VAL A 358 -18.64 7.65 1.47
CA VAL A 358 -18.48 8.11 2.85
C VAL A 358 -19.34 9.37 3.04
N SER A 359 -20.63 9.17 3.28
CA SER A 359 -21.64 10.23 3.24
C SER A 359 -21.41 11.36 4.25
N SER A 360 -20.76 11.07 5.37
CA SER A 360 -20.35 12.04 6.39
C SER A 360 -19.35 13.10 5.89
N LEU A 361 -18.66 12.84 4.78
CA LEU A 361 -17.72 13.77 4.13
C LEU A 361 -18.27 14.42 2.86
N LEU A 362 -19.54 14.23 2.48
CA LEU A 362 -20.08 14.77 1.21
C LEU A 362 -19.96 16.29 1.07
N ASN A 363 -19.98 17.01 2.19
CA ASN A 363 -19.85 18.47 2.22
C ASN A 363 -18.39 18.94 2.34
N THR A 364 -17.43 18.02 2.32
CA THR A 364 -15.99 18.28 2.39
C THR A 364 -15.35 17.76 1.10
N SER A 365 -14.69 18.61 0.32
CA SER A 365 -14.01 18.16 -0.90
C SER A 365 -12.71 17.46 -0.51
N ILE A 366 -12.60 16.15 -0.77
CA ILE A 366 -11.40 15.37 -0.49
C ILE A 366 -10.45 15.45 -1.69
N GLU A 367 -9.18 15.75 -1.44
CA GLU A 367 -8.13 15.88 -2.46
C GLU A 367 -7.15 14.71 -2.45
N ALA A 368 -6.86 14.14 -1.28
CA ALA A 368 -5.98 12.98 -1.15
C ALA A 368 -6.44 12.03 -0.05
N VAL A 369 -6.06 10.76 -0.17
CA VAL A 369 -6.34 9.71 0.80
C VAL A 369 -5.15 8.76 0.87
N ALA A 370 -4.81 8.31 2.07
CA ALA A 370 -3.81 7.29 2.32
C ALA A 370 -4.39 6.19 3.21
N GLY A 371 -4.20 4.93 2.81
CA GLY A 371 -4.66 3.76 3.56
C GLY A 371 -3.52 3.11 4.32
N GLY A 372 -3.67 2.95 5.64
CA GLY A 372 -2.79 2.11 6.44
C GLY A 372 -3.26 0.65 6.48
N LEU A 373 -2.76 -0.14 7.44
CA LEU A 373 -3.19 -1.53 7.60
C LEU A 373 -4.66 -1.59 8.08
N TRP A 374 -5.01 -0.72 9.02
CA TRP A 374 -6.32 -0.73 9.71
C TRP A 374 -6.98 0.65 9.77
N HIS A 375 -6.42 1.67 9.12
CA HIS A 375 -6.93 3.04 9.17
C HIS A 375 -6.83 3.74 7.81
N SER A 376 -7.51 4.88 7.72
CA SER A 376 -7.50 5.77 6.57
C SER A 376 -7.29 7.20 7.04
N VAL A 377 -6.49 7.95 6.29
CA VAL A 377 -6.23 9.38 6.50
C VAL A 377 -6.59 10.11 5.21
N CYS A 378 -7.41 11.15 5.32
CA CYS A 378 -7.92 11.93 4.18
C CYS A 378 -7.52 13.40 4.34
N LEU A 379 -7.13 14.01 3.23
CA LEU A 379 -6.83 15.43 3.12
C LEU A 379 -7.96 16.12 2.35
N CYS A 380 -8.56 17.17 2.91
CA CYS A 380 -9.48 18.02 2.16
C CYS A 380 -8.76 19.18 1.44
N ASP A 381 -9.46 19.79 0.49
CA ASP A 381 -9.05 21.00 -0.27
C ASP A 381 -8.59 22.18 0.60
N HIS A 382 -9.18 22.34 1.80
CA HIS A 382 -8.79 23.37 2.77
C HIS A 382 -7.61 22.96 3.67
N GLY A 383 -6.87 21.90 3.35
CA GLY A 383 -5.70 21.47 4.11
C GLY A 383 -5.98 20.77 5.45
N ARG A 384 -7.24 20.51 5.80
CA ARG A 384 -7.61 19.78 7.01
C ARG A 384 -7.53 18.26 6.80
N VAL A 385 -7.22 17.55 7.89
CA VAL A 385 -7.00 16.10 7.88
C VAL A 385 -8.10 15.38 8.66
N TYR A 386 -8.70 14.38 8.03
CA TYR A 386 -9.70 13.50 8.65
C TYR A 386 -9.19 12.07 8.72
N THR A 387 -9.47 11.38 9.83
CA THR A 387 -9.01 10.01 10.06
C THR A 387 -10.14 9.11 10.56
N PHE A 388 -10.07 7.83 10.22
CA PHE A 388 -11.01 6.80 10.68
C PHE A 388 -10.37 5.41 10.57
N GLY A 389 -10.87 4.45 11.33
CA GLY A 389 -10.34 3.10 11.42
C GLY A 389 -9.86 2.71 12.82
N GLY A 390 -8.91 1.78 12.89
CA GLY A 390 -8.30 1.32 14.14
C GLY A 390 -7.33 2.34 14.71
N ASN A 391 -7.33 2.46 16.04
CA ASN A 391 -6.51 3.44 16.78
C ASN A 391 -5.70 2.83 17.93
N GLN A 392 -5.45 1.52 17.89
CA GLN A 392 -4.76 0.78 18.97
C GLN A 392 -3.38 1.33 19.34
N PHE A 393 -2.74 2.07 18.43
CA PHE A 393 -1.42 2.67 18.63
C PHE A 393 -1.43 4.18 18.42
N GLY A 394 -2.61 4.81 18.43
CA GLY A 394 -2.73 6.25 18.23
C GLY A 394 -2.64 6.71 16.78
N GLN A 395 -2.67 5.80 15.80
CA GLN A 395 -2.46 6.12 14.37
C GLN A 395 -3.51 7.06 13.76
N LEU A 396 -4.61 7.34 14.46
CA LEU A 396 -5.59 8.35 14.07
C LEU A 396 -5.21 9.77 14.51
N GLY A 397 -4.30 9.95 15.48
CA GLY A 397 -3.81 11.27 15.88
C GLY A 397 -4.83 12.11 16.66
N LEU A 398 -5.75 11.45 17.38
CA LEU A 398 -6.88 12.08 18.06
C LEU A 398 -6.64 12.31 19.57
N GLY A 399 -5.38 12.27 20.03
CA GLY A 399 -5.00 12.39 21.44
C GLY A 399 -5.48 11.27 22.35
N THR A 400 -6.12 10.25 21.77
CA THR A 400 -6.61 9.07 22.47
C THR A 400 -5.80 7.86 22.02
N GLY A 401 -5.18 7.16 22.97
CA GLY A 401 -4.51 5.88 22.75
C GLY A 401 -5.33 4.74 23.35
N THR A 402 -6.61 4.66 22.99
CA THR A 402 -7.54 3.64 23.51
C THR A 402 -7.84 2.61 22.43
N ASP A 403 -8.23 1.39 22.82
CA ASP A 403 -8.64 0.29 21.93
C ASP A 403 -9.88 0.59 21.05
N HIS A 404 -10.29 1.85 20.94
CA HIS A 404 -11.45 2.28 20.21
C HIS A 404 -11.13 2.46 18.72
N THR A 405 -12.06 1.99 17.90
CA THR A 405 -12.09 2.24 16.45
C THR A 405 -12.97 3.44 16.18
N GLU A 406 -12.58 4.27 15.23
CA GLU A 406 -13.42 5.36 14.73
C GLU A 406 -14.07 4.92 13.43
N THR A 407 -15.34 4.55 13.50
CA THR A 407 -16.07 4.05 12.33
C THR A 407 -16.57 5.17 11.42
N SER A 408 -16.47 6.42 11.85
CA SER A 408 -16.79 7.61 11.06
C SER A 408 -15.59 8.56 11.03
N PRO A 409 -15.37 9.31 9.94
CA PRO A 409 -14.31 10.30 9.83
C PRO A 409 -14.31 11.31 10.98
N ARG A 410 -13.17 11.49 11.63
CA ARG A 410 -12.92 12.47 12.70
C ARG A 410 -11.84 13.44 12.25
N LEU A 411 -12.02 14.72 12.57
CA LEU A 411 -11.01 15.74 12.32
C LEU A 411 -9.82 15.54 13.27
N VAL A 412 -8.60 15.62 12.74
CA VAL A 412 -7.36 15.70 13.53
C VAL A 412 -7.20 17.15 13.98
N ASP A 413 -7.68 17.44 15.20
CA ASP A 413 -7.69 18.78 15.78
C ASP A 413 -6.63 18.89 16.89
N ALA A 414 -5.37 18.82 16.46
CA ALA A 414 -4.22 18.90 17.37
C ALA A 414 -3.68 20.34 17.43
N PRO A 415 -3.38 20.89 18.62
CA PRO A 415 -2.90 22.28 18.76
C PRO A 415 -1.64 22.59 17.95
N ILE A 416 -0.75 21.61 17.75
CA ILE A 416 0.47 21.78 16.95
C ILE A 416 0.19 22.01 15.46
N LEU A 417 -1.00 21.61 14.99
CA LEU A 417 -1.45 21.80 13.61
C LEU A 417 -2.35 23.04 13.46
N GLU A 418 -2.52 23.84 14.51
CA GLU A 418 -3.32 25.07 14.42
C GLU A 418 -2.70 26.03 13.39
N ASN A 419 -3.52 26.53 12.47
CA ASN A 419 -3.12 27.37 11.34
C ASN A 419 -2.10 26.72 10.39
N LYS A 420 -2.02 25.39 10.34
CA LYS A 420 -1.23 24.63 9.36
C LYS A 420 -2.15 23.96 8.36
N ASN A 421 -1.78 23.99 7.08
CA ASN A 421 -2.52 23.27 6.04
C ASN A 421 -1.68 22.09 5.55
N ALA A 422 -2.22 20.88 5.68
CA ALA A 422 -1.59 19.71 5.07
C ALA A 422 -1.65 19.79 3.53
N LYS A 423 -0.61 19.26 2.89
CA LYS A 423 -0.45 19.14 1.44
C LYS A 423 -0.27 17.69 1.00
N VAL A 424 0.32 16.86 1.86
CA VAL A 424 0.50 15.43 1.62
C VAL A 424 0.06 14.66 2.86
N VAL A 425 -0.56 13.50 2.64
CA VAL A 425 -0.89 12.51 3.67
C VAL A 425 -0.25 11.18 3.26
N SER A 426 0.29 10.45 4.24
CA SER A 426 0.84 9.11 4.03
C SER A 426 0.58 8.24 5.25
N CYS A 427 0.41 6.93 5.02
CA CYS A 427 0.10 5.95 6.05
C CYS A 427 1.05 4.77 5.94
N GLY A 428 1.68 4.41 7.05
CA GLY A 428 2.28 3.09 7.17
C GLY A 428 1.27 2.08 7.69
N ALA A 429 1.74 0.95 8.22
CA ALA A 429 0.82 -0.06 8.73
C ALA A 429 0.02 0.48 9.92
N ARG A 430 0.70 1.17 10.84
CA ARG A 430 0.14 1.62 12.13
C ARG A 430 0.65 3.00 12.54
N HIS A 431 1.12 3.79 11.58
CA HIS A 431 1.52 5.18 11.77
C HIS A 431 1.03 6.02 10.60
N SER A 432 1.01 7.31 10.82
CA SER A 432 0.56 8.31 9.84
C SER A 432 1.58 9.43 9.80
N ALA A 433 1.72 10.03 8.62
CA ALA A 433 2.53 11.22 8.42
C ALA A 433 1.81 12.21 7.51
N ILE A 434 2.05 13.49 7.74
CA ILE A 434 1.62 14.58 6.86
C ILE A 434 2.79 15.51 6.58
N MET A 435 2.72 16.17 5.43
CA MET A 435 3.54 17.33 5.11
C MET A 435 2.65 18.55 4.97
N THR A 436 3.02 19.66 5.59
CA THR A 436 2.28 20.93 5.55
C THR A 436 2.82 21.87 4.47
N ASP A 437 2.07 22.93 4.17
CA ASP A 437 2.41 23.95 3.17
C ASP A 437 3.63 24.80 3.53
N ASP A 438 4.00 24.85 4.80
CA ASP A 438 5.25 25.43 5.30
C ASP A 438 6.42 24.43 5.34
N SER A 439 6.33 23.33 4.58
CA SER A 439 7.37 22.32 4.44
C SER A 439 7.81 21.69 5.76
N LYS A 440 6.88 21.45 6.69
CA LYS A 440 7.11 20.67 7.91
C LYS A 440 6.50 19.28 7.80
N ILE A 441 7.11 18.32 8.50
CA ILE A 441 6.60 16.95 8.60
C ILE A 441 6.06 16.72 10.01
N TYR A 442 4.87 16.14 10.08
CA TYR A 442 4.29 15.67 11.34
C TYR A 442 3.99 14.18 11.24
N SER A 443 4.30 13.42 12.28
CA SER A 443 4.08 11.99 12.35
C SER A 443 3.47 11.57 13.69
N TRP A 444 2.68 10.49 13.67
CA TRP A 444 2.07 9.91 14.87
C TRP A 444 1.71 8.43 14.66
N GLY A 445 1.41 7.75 15.76
CA GLY A 445 1.03 6.34 15.80
C GLY A 445 2.10 5.45 16.44
N TRP A 446 2.17 4.21 15.97
CA TRP A 446 3.10 3.20 16.44
C TRP A 446 4.55 3.54 16.06
N ASN A 447 5.48 3.42 17.02
CA ASN A 447 6.87 3.87 16.87
C ASN A 447 7.93 2.87 17.36
N LYS A 448 7.61 1.58 17.57
CA LYS A 448 8.62 0.64 18.12
C LYS A 448 9.86 0.47 17.26
N TYR A 449 9.78 0.86 15.98
CA TYR A 449 10.87 0.84 15.04
C TYR A 449 11.40 2.23 14.70
N GLY A 450 10.99 3.28 15.40
CA GLY A 450 11.46 4.64 15.11
C GLY A 450 10.87 5.25 13.85
N GLN A 451 9.82 4.66 13.25
CA GLN A 451 9.18 5.14 12.01
C GLN A 451 8.56 6.54 12.10
N LEU A 452 8.45 7.11 13.31
CA LEU A 452 8.03 8.49 13.51
C LEU A 452 9.18 9.48 13.32
N GLY A 453 10.45 9.05 13.44
CA GLY A 453 11.62 9.91 13.19
C GLY A 453 11.94 10.89 14.32
N LEU A 454 11.45 10.62 15.53
CA LEU A 454 11.51 11.54 16.68
C LEU A 454 12.73 11.32 17.59
N GLY A 455 13.68 10.46 17.20
CA GLY A 455 14.85 10.11 17.99
C GLY A 455 14.59 9.09 19.10
N ASP A 456 13.39 8.50 19.15
CA ASP A 456 13.00 7.47 20.13
C ASP A 456 12.10 6.39 19.52
N THR A 457 11.65 5.45 20.36
CA THR A 457 10.75 4.34 19.98
C THR A 457 9.39 4.36 20.72
N ILE A 458 8.94 5.56 21.10
CA ILE A 458 7.72 5.77 21.89
C ILE A 458 6.54 6.06 20.96
N ASP A 459 5.42 5.35 21.14
CA ASP A 459 4.20 5.57 20.35
C ASP A 459 3.63 6.97 20.65
N ARG A 460 3.07 7.65 19.64
CA ARG A 460 2.46 8.99 19.78
C ARG A 460 0.99 8.95 19.40
N ASN A 461 0.11 9.41 20.27
CA ASN A 461 -1.33 9.48 19.98
C ASN A 461 -1.75 10.80 19.34
N ASP A 462 -0.83 11.76 19.25
CA ASP A 462 -1.01 13.08 18.67
C ASP A 462 0.09 13.34 17.64
N PRO A 463 -0.18 14.15 16.59
CA PRO A 463 0.83 14.63 15.66
C PRO A 463 2.04 15.24 16.39
N CYS A 464 3.24 14.81 16.00
CA CYS A 464 4.51 15.34 16.50
C CYS A 464 5.36 15.81 15.33
N GLU A 465 6.01 16.98 15.45
CA GLU A 465 6.89 17.51 14.41
C GLU A 465 8.18 16.67 14.31
N VAL A 466 8.54 16.27 13.09
CA VAL A 466 9.76 15.50 12.82
C VAL A 466 10.92 16.47 12.55
N PRO A 467 12.05 16.35 13.28
CA PRO A 467 13.21 17.23 13.08
C PRO A 467 13.78 17.09 11.66
N THR A 468 13.60 18.10 10.82
CA THR A 468 13.99 18.11 9.39
C THR A 468 14.60 19.46 8.98
N ASP A 469 15.24 20.15 9.93
CA ASP A 469 15.67 21.54 9.81
C ASP A 469 16.72 21.79 8.70
N ASP A 470 17.46 20.76 8.29
CA ASP A 470 18.54 20.88 7.31
C ASP A 470 18.07 20.72 5.84
N CYS A 471 16.78 20.44 5.63
CA CYS A 471 16.23 20.19 4.30
C CYS A 471 14.89 20.90 4.07
N MET A 472 14.39 20.86 2.84
CA MET A 472 13.08 21.36 2.45
C MET A 472 12.21 20.20 1.94
N PRO A 473 11.35 19.61 2.80
CA PRO A 473 10.39 18.58 2.42
C PRO A 473 9.59 18.87 1.15
N LYS A 474 9.51 17.86 0.27
CA LYS A 474 8.73 17.89 -0.99
C LYS A 474 7.70 16.78 -1.07
N ASN A 475 7.99 15.61 -0.51
CA ASN A 475 7.04 14.50 -0.42
C ASN A 475 7.39 13.59 0.76
N VAL A 476 6.38 12.96 1.36
CA VAL A 476 6.54 11.97 2.42
C VAL A 476 5.82 10.68 2.03
N ALA A 477 6.51 9.54 2.17
CA ALA A 477 5.98 8.23 1.86
C ALA A 477 6.26 7.25 2.99
N CYS A 478 5.22 6.72 3.61
CA CYS A 478 5.34 5.69 4.62
C CYS A 478 5.33 4.29 3.96
N GLY A 479 6.33 3.47 4.31
CA GLY A 479 6.20 2.02 4.20
C GLY A 479 5.49 1.47 5.43
N TRP A 480 5.36 0.15 5.56
CA TRP A 480 4.61 -0.41 6.69
C TRP A 480 5.29 -0.16 8.05
N TRP A 481 6.63 -0.10 8.06
CA TRP A 481 7.46 0.02 9.26
C TRP A 481 8.50 1.14 9.19
N HIS A 482 8.43 1.98 8.17
CA HIS A 482 9.40 3.04 7.94
C HIS A 482 8.75 4.23 7.22
N THR A 483 9.48 5.33 7.14
CA THR A 483 9.07 6.53 6.45
C THR A 483 10.22 7.05 5.61
N LEU A 484 9.89 7.52 4.42
CA LEU A 484 10.79 8.14 3.46
C LEU A 484 10.38 9.60 3.28
N LEU A 485 11.37 10.45 3.10
CA LEU A 485 11.19 11.87 2.79
C LEU A 485 11.98 12.21 1.55
N LEU A 486 11.31 12.73 0.53
CA LEU A 486 11.95 13.42 -0.57
C LEU A 486 12.09 14.89 -0.19
N ALA A 487 13.32 15.41 -0.20
CA ALA A 487 13.61 16.79 0.16
C ALA A 487 14.57 17.46 -0.83
N GLU A 488 14.55 18.77 -0.85
CA GLU A 488 15.57 19.60 -1.49
C GLU A 488 16.58 20.01 -0.39
N SER A 489 17.87 19.73 -0.59
CA SER A 489 18.91 20.13 0.37
C SER A 489 18.95 21.65 0.48
N ARG A 490 19.09 22.20 1.70
CA ARG A 490 19.30 23.64 1.86
C ARG A 490 20.75 24.01 1.45
N PRO A 491 20.95 25.15 0.76
CA PRO A 491 22.29 25.62 0.40
C PRO A 491 23.14 25.97 1.62
#